data_AF-A0A6B3D103-F1
#
_entry.id   AF-A0A6B3D103-F1
#
_cell.length_a   1.000
_cell.length_b   1.000
_cell.length_c   1.000
_cell.angle_alpha   90.00
_cell.angle_beta   90.00
_cell.angle_gamma   90.00
#
_symmetry.space_group_name_H-M   'P 1'
#
loop_
_entity.id
_entity.type
_entity.pdbx_description
1 polymer ?
#
loop_
_entity_poly.entity_id
_entity_poly.type
_entity_poly.pdbx_seq_one_letter_code
_entity_poly.pdbx_strand_id
1 'polypeptide(L)' 'GEGGADRLGAAVTRRCFELGLHMNIVQLPGMGGIFRIAPPLTASDDEIARGVAVLDQALADAAGDL' A
#
# COMPACT_ATOMS: atom_id res chain seq x y z
N GLY A 1 15.27 11.29 -4.29
CA GLY A 1 14.97 12.53 -5.03
C GLY A 1 13.47 12.69 -5.16
N GLU A 2 13.00 13.92 -5.44
CA GLU A 2 11.60 14.19 -5.80
C GLU A 2 11.17 13.20 -6.89
N GLY A 3 10.16 12.37 -6.60
CA GLY A 3 9.71 11.27 -7.48
C GLY A 3 10.09 9.85 -7.03
N GLY A 4 11.01 9.67 -6.09
CA GLY A 4 11.33 8.34 -5.54
C GLY A 4 10.20 7.76 -4.68
N ALA A 5 9.71 8.56 -3.73
CA ALA A 5 8.56 8.20 -2.90
C ALA A 5 7.29 8.00 -3.73
N ASP A 6 7.14 8.76 -4.81
CA ASP A 6 6.01 8.67 -5.72
C ASP A 6 6.00 7.35 -6.51
N ARG A 7 7.16 6.94 -7.04
CA ARG A 7 7.31 5.64 -7.70
C ARG A 7 7.09 4.49 -6.75
N LEU A 8 7.64 4.58 -5.53
CA LEU A 8 7.45 3.56 -4.51
C LEU A 8 5.97 3.42 -4.12
N GLY A 9 5.27 4.53 -3.86
CA GLY A 9 3.84 4.50 -3.52
C GLY A 9 2.99 3.85 -4.61
N ALA A 10 3.26 4.19 -5.88
CA ALA A 10 2.58 3.57 -7.03
C ALA A 10 2.89 2.06 -7.15
N ALA A 11 4.15 1.65 -6.97
CA ALA A 11 4.57 0.25 -7.02
C ALA A 11 3.90 -0.58 -5.92
N VAL A 12 3.90 -0.09 -4.68
CA VAL A 12 3.24 -0.73 -3.54
C VAL A 12 1.73 -0.85 -3.78
N THR A 13 1.09 0.21 -4.28
CA THR A 13 -0.37 0.20 -4.56
C THR A 13 -0.73 -0.87 -5.58
N ARG A 14 0.03 -0.95 -6.68
CA ARG A 14 -0.14 -1.98 -7.70
C ARG A 14 0.07 -3.37 -7.12
N ARG A 15 1.11 -3.56 -6.31
CA ARG A 15 1.43 -4.87 -5.73
C ARG A 15 0.37 -5.34 -4.74
N CYS A 16 -0.16 -4.44 -3.90
CA CYS A 16 -1.32 -4.72 -3.05
C CYS A 16 -2.50 -5.25 -3.88
N PHE A 17 -2.80 -4.61 -5.02
CA PHE A 17 -3.91 -5.03 -5.89
C PHE A 17 -3.69 -6.43 -6.48
N GLU A 18 -2.48 -6.73 -6.95
CA GLU A 18 -2.10 -8.07 -7.45
C GLU A 18 -2.22 -9.16 -6.37
N LEU A 19 -1.94 -8.81 -5.11
CA LEU A 19 -2.06 -9.70 -3.95
C LEU A 19 -3.49 -9.76 -3.36
N GLY A 20 -4.45 -9.05 -3.94
CA GLY A 20 -5.87 -9.08 -3.55
C GLY A 20 -6.29 -8.04 -2.52
N LEU A 21 -5.48 -7.00 -2.27
CA LEU A 21 -5.79 -5.89 -1.38
C LEU A 21 -5.99 -4.59 -2.19
N HIS A 22 -7.24 -4.16 -2.33
CA HIS A 22 -7.56 -2.89 -2.98
C HIS A 22 -7.36 -1.71 -2.01
N MET A 23 -6.47 -0.78 -2.35
CA MET A 23 -6.06 0.33 -1.50
C MET A 23 -6.28 1.68 -2.18
N ASN A 24 -6.43 2.73 -1.39
CA ASN A 24 -6.43 4.10 -1.89
C ASN A 24 -5.14 4.82 -1.50
N ILE A 25 -4.48 5.43 -2.49
CA ILE A 25 -3.31 6.29 -2.30
C ILE A 25 -3.61 7.70 -2.79
N VAL A 26 -3.19 8.69 -2.01
CA VAL A 26 -3.14 10.10 -2.43
C VAL A 26 -1.69 10.47 -2.65
N GLN A 27 -1.40 11.05 -3.81
CA GLN A 27 -0.05 11.44 -4.18
C GLN A 27 -0.09 12.88 -4.66
N LEU A 28 0.56 13.76 -3.91
CA LEU A 28 0.62 15.19 -4.20
C LEU A 28 2.09 15.56 -4.45
N PRO A 29 2.41 16.43 -5.42
CA PRO A 29 3.80 16.84 -5.67
C PRO A 29 4.48 17.34 -4.39
N GLY A 30 5.63 16.75 -4.03
CA GLY A 30 6.38 17.10 -2.82
C GLY A 30 5.87 16.48 -1.51
N MET A 31 4.71 15.83 -1.51
CA MET A 31 4.20 15.00 -0.42
C MET A 31 4.18 13.55 -0.90
N GLY A 32 5.13 12.74 -0.42
CA GLY A 32 5.19 11.31 -0.77
C GLY A 32 3.85 10.58 -0.60
N GLY A 33 3.69 9.43 -1.23
CA GLY A 33 2.41 8.72 -1.28
C GLY A 33 1.81 8.41 0.10
N ILE A 34 0.56 8.83 0.33
CA ILE A 34 -0.19 8.59 1.58
C ILE A 34 -1.27 7.55 1.31
N PHE A 35 -1.16 6.39 1.94
CA PHE A 35 -2.21 5.38 1.95
C PHE A 35 -3.32 5.75 2.95
N ARG A 36 -4.57 5.64 2.51
CA ARG A 36 -5.75 5.83 3.37
C ARG A 36 -6.41 4.48 3.62
N ILE A 37 -6.37 4.04 4.88
CA ILE A 37 -6.83 2.71 5.30
C ILE A 37 -8.07 2.88 6.18
N ALA A 38 -9.21 2.41 5.70
CA ALA A 38 -10.49 2.49 6.39
C ALA A 38 -11.30 1.20 6.08
N PRO A 39 -10.94 0.07 6.72
CA PRO A 39 -11.71 -1.17 6.57
C PRO A 39 -13.13 -0.98 7.13
N PRO A 40 -14.09 -1.87 6.79
CA PRO A 40 -15.41 -1.87 7.41
C PRO A 40 -15.31 -1.96 8.94
N LEU A 41 -16.24 -1.30 9.65
CA LEU A 41 -16.34 -1.40 11.11
C LEU A 41 -16.68 -2.82 11.60
N THR A 42 -17.11 -3.68 10.67
CA THR A 42 -17.44 -5.09 10.91
C THR A 42 -16.30 -6.04 10.55
N ALA A 43 -15.14 -5.53 10.12
CA ALA A 43 -14.01 -6.37 9.78
C ALA A 43 -13.56 -7.16 11.03
N SER A 44 -13.31 -8.46 10.85
CA SER A 44 -12.77 -9.29 11.93
C SER A 44 -11.27 -9.06 12.11
N ASP A 45 -10.73 -9.43 13.26
CA ASP A 45 -9.29 -9.36 13.53
C ASP A 45 -8.47 -10.15 12.48
N ASP A 46 -9.00 -11.30 12.02
CA ASP A 46 -8.36 -12.10 10.97
C ASP A 46 -8.34 -11.39 9.61
N GLU A 47 -9.38 -10.63 9.27
CA GLU A 47 -9.40 -9.82 8.05
C GLU A 47 -8.40 -8.67 8.12
N ILE A 48 -8.30 -8.01 9.27
CA ILE A 48 -7.31 -6.95 9.51
C ILE A 48 -5.90 -7.52 9.43
N ALA A 49 -5.63 -8.62 10.13
CA ALA A 49 -4.32 -9.28 10.12
C ALA A 49 -3.91 -9.70 8.70
N ARG A 50 -4.83 -10.26 7.92
CA ARG A 50 -4.58 -10.64 6.53
C ARG A 50 -4.28 -9.42 5.65
N GLY A 51 -5.03 -8.33 5.81
CA GLY A 51 -4.79 -7.08 5.09
C GLY A 51 -3.42 -6.48 5.40
N VAL A 52 -3.02 -6.47 6.68
CA VAL A 52 -1.69 -5.99 7.11
C VAL A 52 -0.58 -6.87 6.56
N ALA A 53 -0.74 -8.20 6.57
CA ALA A 53 0.24 -9.13 6.01
C ALA A 53 0.43 -8.95 4.49
N VAL A 54 -0.66 -8.71 3.75
CA VAL A 54 -0.57 -8.40 2.31
C VAL A 54 0.14 -7.07 2.06
N LEU A 55 -0.16 -6.05 2.86
CA LEU A 55 0.52 -4.75 2.76
C LEU A 55 2.02 -4.86 3.04
N ASP A 56 2.41 -5.63 4.06
CA ASP A 56 3.82 -5.88 4.41
C ASP A 56 4.56 -6.58 3.25
N GLN A 57 3.98 -7.64 2.68
CA GLN A 57 4.55 -8.31 1.51
C GLN A 57 4.70 -7.34 0.32
N ALA A 58 3.67 -6.52 0.06
CA ALA A 58 3.72 -5.56 -1.05
C ALA A 58 4.81 -4.49 -0.87
N LEU A 59 5.04 -4.05 0.37
CA LEU A 59 6.13 -3.13 0.72
C LEU A 59 7.50 -3.78 0.52
N ALA A 60 7.68 -5.02 0.99
CA ALA A 60 8.93 -5.77 0.84
C ALA A 60 9.27 -6.03 -0.62
N ASP A 61 8.29 -6.50 -1.42
CA ASP A 61 8.46 -6.75 -2.85
C ASP A 61 8.86 -5.45 -3.58
N ALA A 62 8.09 -4.37 -3.38
CA ALA A 62 8.33 -3.11 -4.07
C ALA A 62 9.67 -2.46 -3.68
N ALA A 63 10.12 -2.64 -2.43
CA ALA A 63 11.41 -2.12 -1.98
C ALA A 63 12.60 -2.98 -2.43
N GLY A 64 12.40 -4.29 -2.62
CA GLY A 64 13.42 -5.20 -3.18
C GLY A 64 13.65 -5.00 -4.68
N ASP A 65 12.65 -4.48 -5.40
CA ASP A 65 12.69 -4.20 -6.84
C ASP A 65 13.27 -2.80 -7.19
N LEU A 66 13.68 -2.01 -6.19
CA LEU A 66 14.17 -0.61 -6.31
C LEU A 66 15.70 -0.50 -6.18
#